data_AF-A0A6C7ED32-F1
#
_entry.id   AF-A0A6C7ED32-F1
#
_cell.length_a   1.000
_cell.length_b   1.000
_cell.length_c   1.000
_cell.angle_alpha   90.00
_cell.angle_beta   90.00
_cell.angle_gamma   90.00
#
_symmetry.space_group_name_H-M   'P 1'
#
loop_
_entity.id
_entity.type
_entity.pdbx_description
1 polymer ?
#
loop_
_entity_poly.entity_id
_entity_poly.type
_entity_poly.pdbx_seq_one_letter_code
_entity_poly.pdbx_strand_id
1 'polypeptide(L)'
;MMPSSIEVLEVGARDGLQNEAVTVSTALKLELIDRLIGAGVRRLETTSFVHPAAVPQLADADDVMRGVSRVDGVVHQGLVLNERGFDRAHLGLCDEINVVVVVSDEFSTRNQRMTTDEMLDVVDVIAARAALVGTPMSVTLSAAFGCPFSGEVDPGRVEAIAGRIGALAPAQIALADTIGVGVPAQVTDLVDRCRRAAPDVALRAHFHNTRNTGYANAFAAIEAGVVTLDSSVGGIGGCPFAPDATGNIATEDLVYMLERSGIDTGLDLDELIRTAQFVGEILGSTVPGNLSRAGRFP
;
A
#
# COMPACT_ATOMS: atom_id res chain seq x y z
N MET A 1 3.91 16.07 -18.67
CA MET A 1 5.31 16.35 -18.29
C MET A 1 5.59 15.47 -17.09
N MET A 2 6.67 14.69 -17.11
CA MET A 2 7.02 13.83 -15.97
C MET A 2 7.28 14.68 -14.72
N PRO A 3 6.85 14.24 -13.53
CA PRO A 3 7.18 14.95 -12.31
C PRO A 3 8.68 14.84 -12.04
N SER A 4 9.25 15.88 -11.42
CA SER A 4 10.65 15.86 -10.97
C SER A 4 10.85 14.95 -9.76
N SER A 5 9.78 14.66 -9.02
CA SER A 5 9.81 13.81 -7.83
C SER A 5 8.51 13.04 -7.63
N ILE A 6 8.58 11.88 -6.98
CA ILE A 6 7.42 11.07 -6.59
C ILE A 6 7.52 10.69 -5.11
N GLU A 7 6.40 10.68 -4.40
CA GLU A 7 6.36 10.14 -3.03
C GLU A 7 6.30 8.61 -3.09
N VAL A 8 7.08 7.94 -2.24
CA VAL A 8 6.98 6.50 -2.01
C VAL A 8 6.37 6.27 -0.63
N LEU A 9 5.28 5.53 -0.59
CA LEU A 9 4.66 5.05 0.64
C LEU A 9 5.09 3.60 0.86
N GLU A 10 5.85 3.39 1.92
CA GLU A 10 6.41 2.08 2.24
C GLU A 10 5.40 1.23 3.01
N VAL A 11 5.03 0.08 2.44
CA VAL A 11 4.03 -0.83 3.01
C VAL A 11 4.64 -2.09 3.64
N GLY A 12 5.97 -2.24 3.62
CA GLY A 12 6.66 -3.46 4.05
C GLY A 12 6.34 -3.87 5.49
N ALA A 13 6.26 -2.92 6.43
CA ALA A 13 5.96 -3.20 7.84
C ALA A 13 4.52 -3.71 8.06
N ARG A 14 3.58 -3.40 7.16
CA ARG A 14 2.18 -3.88 7.19
C ARG A 14 1.96 -4.96 6.15
N ASP A 15 1.79 -4.56 4.90
CA ASP A 15 1.39 -5.44 3.80
C ASP A 15 2.46 -6.49 3.48
N GLY A 16 3.73 -6.07 3.54
CA GLY A 16 4.86 -6.94 3.34
C GLY A 16 4.90 -8.09 4.34
N LEU A 17 4.87 -7.77 5.63
CA LEU A 17 4.95 -8.78 6.68
C LEU A 17 3.66 -9.62 6.81
N GLN A 18 2.50 -9.06 6.46
CA GLN A 18 1.17 -9.61 6.78
C GLN A 18 1.00 -11.11 6.50
N ASN A 19 1.57 -11.59 5.39
CA ASN A 19 1.39 -12.98 4.92
C ASN A 19 2.68 -13.81 5.01
N GLU A 20 3.70 -13.32 5.73
CA GLU A 20 4.94 -14.06 5.94
C GLU A 20 4.74 -15.23 6.90
N ALA A 21 5.38 -16.36 6.59
CA ALA A 21 5.27 -17.57 7.39
C ALA A 21 5.98 -17.43 8.75
N VAL A 22 7.01 -16.59 8.80
CA VAL A 22 7.79 -16.32 10.02
C VAL A 22 7.13 -15.19 10.80
N THR A 23 6.80 -15.48 12.06
CA THR A 23 6.33 -14.44 12.97
C THR A 23 7.47 -13.51 13.36
N VAL A 24 7.39 -12.27 12.89
CA VAL A 24 8.37 -11.22 13.21
C VAL A 24 7.97 -10.55 14.52
N SER A 25 8.92 -10.46 15.45
CA SER A 25 8.70 -9.84 16.76
C SER A 25 8.46 -8.34 16.64
N THR A 26 7.78 -7.74 17.62
CA THR A 26 7.56 -6.29 17.69
C THR A 26 8.87 -5.52 17.61
N ALA A 27 9.93 -5.98 18.29
CA ALA A 27 11.25 -5.33 18.26
C ALA A 27 11.85 -5.28 16.84
N LEU A 28 11.74 -6.38 16.08
CA LEU A 28 12.24 -6.42 14.71
C LEU A 28 11.39 -5.58 13.75
N LYS A 29 10.07 -5.47 13.99
CA LYS A 29 9.21 -4.55 13.23
C LYS A 29 9.59 -3.09 13.47
N LEU A 30 9.85 -2.72 14.73
CA LEU A 30 10.31 -1.38 15.08
C LEU A 30 11.68 -1.08 14.47
N GLU A 31 12.61 -2.03 14.51
CA GLU A 31 13.92 -1.89 13.85
C GLU A 31 13.78 -1.72 12.33
N LEU A 32 12.88 -2.48 11.68
CA LEU A 32 12.57 -2.30 10.26
C LEU A 32 12.06 -0.88 9.98
N ILE A 33 11.11 -0.39 10.77
CA ILE A 33 10.54 0.96 10.62
C ILE A 33 11.61 2.03 10.80
N ASP A 34 12.46 1.92 11.82
CA ASP A 34 13.55 2.88 12.07
C ASP A 34 14.57 2.89 10.92
N ARG A 35 14.91 1.72 10.35
CA ARG A 35 15.78 1.61 9.17
C ARG A 35 15.16 2.29 7.95
N LEU A 36 13.86 2.10 7.71
CA LEU A 36 13.14 2.74 6.61
C LEU A 36 13.11 4.27 6.77
N ILE A 37 12.84 4.77 7.97
CA ILE A 37 12.93 6.21 8.28
C ILE A 37 14.35 6.73 8.06
N GLY A 38 15.36 5.97 8.48
CA GLY A 38 16.78 6.26 8.25
C GLY A 38 17.16 6.31 6.77
N ALA A 39 16.51 5.50 5.93
CA ALA A 39 16.64 5.52 4.47
C ALA A 39 15.87 6.68 3.81
N GLY A 40 15.23 7.55 4.59
CA GLY A 40 14.53 8.75 4.10
C GLY A 40 13.02 8.58 3.91
N VAL A 41 12.45 7.40 4.21
CA VAL A 41 11.00 7.19 4.06
C VAL A 41 10.22 8.11 4.99
N ARG A 42 9.24 8.83 4.44
CA ARG A 42 8.40 9.79 5.17
C ARG A 42 6.96 9.34 5.34
N ARG A 43 6.50 8.32 4.64
CA ARG A 43 5.15 7.78 4.81
C ARG A 43 5.20 6.27 4.81
N LEU A 44 4.69 5.68 5.90
CA LEU A 44 4.74 4.25 6.13
C LEU A 44 3.36 3.74 6.47
N GLU A 45 2.93 2.67 5.79
CA GLU A 45 1.84 1.87 6.32
C GLU A 45 2.42 0.93 7.38
N THR A 46 2.25 1.32 8.63
CA THR A 46 3.07 0.82 9.73
C THR A 46 2.45 -0.43 10.36
N THR A 47 1.12 -0.53 10.37
CA THR A 47 0.41 -1.72 10.86
C THR A 47 -1.06 -1.75 10.41
N SER A 48 -1.80 -2.77 10.84
CA SER A 48 -3.24 -2.93 10.61
C SER A 48 -3.98 -3.27 11.89
N PHE A 49 -5.11 -2.60 12.14
CA PHE A 49 -5.97 -2.85 13.30
C PHE A 49 -7.03 -3.92 13.02
N VAL A 50 -6.64 -4.94 12.26
CA VAL A 50 -7.44 -6.15 12.02
C VAL A 50 -7.53 -7.02 13.26
N HIS A 51 -8.46 -7.98 13.23
CA HIS A 51 -8.61 -8.95 14.29
C HIS A 51 -7.35 -9.84 14.37
N PRO A 52 -6.68 -9.98 15.53
CA PRO A 52 -5.46 -10.77 15.68
C PRO A 52 -5.58 -12.22 15.20
N ALA A 53 -6.75 -12.84 15.35
CA ALA A 53 -6.99 -14.20 14.85
C ALA A 53 -7.09 -14.29 13.31
N ALA A 54 -7.42 -13.20 12.62
CA ALA A 54 -7.46 -13.17 11.16
C ALA A 54 -6.06 -12.96 10.57
N VAL A 55 -5.25 -12.13 11.23
CA VAL A 55 -3.87 -11.84 10.83
C VAL A 55 -2.96 -11.85 12.06
N PRO A 56 -2.45 -13.02 12.47
CA PRO A 56 -1.59 -13.15 13.65
C PRO A 56 -0.32 -12.29 13.58
N GLN A 57 0.20 -12.08 12.37
CA GLN A 57 1.39 -11.26 12.17
C GLN A 57 1.22 -9.82 12.67
N LEU A 58 0.01 -9.27 12.65
CA LEU A 58 -0.27 -7.87 13.03
C LEU A 58 -1.02 -7.77 14.37
N ALA A 59 -0.97 -8.83 15.18
CA ALA A 59 -1.62 -8.87 16.50
C ALA A 59 -1.10 -7.80 17.47
N ASP A 60 0.15 -7.38 17.30
CA ASP A 60 0.88 -6.39 18.12
C ASP A 60 0.77 -4.96 17.59
N ALA A 61 -0.22 -4.66 16.74
CA ALA A 61 -0.41 -3.35 16.11
C ALA A 61 -0.31 -2.15 17.09
N ASP A 62 -0.95 -2.26 18.25
CA ASP A 62 -0.94 -1.20 19.26
C ASP A 62 0.46 -0.98 19.86
N ASP A 63 1.22 -2.06 20.07
CA ASP A 63 2.57 -1.99 20.63
C ASP A 63 3.57 -1.46 19.61
N VAL A 64 3.41 -1.83 18.33
CA VAL A 64 4.18 -1.24 17.23
C VAL A 64 3.90 0.26 17.16
N MET A 65 2.64 0.71 17.13
CA MET A 65 2.33 2.15 17.01
C MET A 65 2.78 2.99 18.21
N ARG A 66 2.85 2.40 19.41
CA ARG A 66 3.43 3.06 20.59
C ARG A 66 4.95 3.08 20.56
N GLY A 67 5.57 2.10 19.92
CA GLY A 67 7.02 1.93 19.87
C GLY A 67 7.72 2.67 18.73
N VAL A 68 6.99 3.10 17.69
CA VAL A 68 7.63 3.80 16.55
C VAL A 68 8.25 5.13 16.95
N SER A 69 9.39 5.43 16.33
CA SER A 69 10.04 6.73 16.42
C SER A 69 9.17 7.82 15.79
N ARG A 70 8.70 8.77 16.59
CA ARG A 70 7.94 9.95 16.12
C ARG A 70 8.90 11.03 15.64
N VAL A 71 9.29 10.95 14.37
CA VAL A 71 10.17 11.92 13.70
C VAL A 71 9.32 12.95 12.96
N ASP A 72 9.64 14.23 13.11
CA ASP A 72 8.94 15.31 12.42
C ASP A 72 8.93 15.08 10.90
N GLY A 73 7.75 15.16 10.29
CA GLY A 73 7.54 14.94 8.87
C GLY A 73 7.42 13.46 8.45
N VAL A 74 7.43 12.51 9.40
CA VAL A 74 7.08 11.11 9.15
C VAL A 74 5.62 10.85 9.50
N VAL A 75 4.90 10.18 8.59
CA VAL A 75 3.49 9.79 8.74
C VAL A 75 3.39 8.28 8.92
N HIS A 76 2.83 7.84 10.06
CA HIS A 76 2.48 6.46 10.31
C HIS A 76 1.01 6.20 10.00
N GLN A 77 0.78 5.56 8.85
CA GLN A 77 -0.54 5.13 8.40
C GLN A 77 -0.92 3.77 9.02
N GLY A 78 -2.15 3.66 9.52
CA GLY A 78 -2.73 2.41 10.01
C GLY A 78 -3.91 1.93 9.14
N LEU A 79 -3.91 0.66 8.77
CA LEU A 79 -5.04 0.06 8.04
C LEU A 79 -6.22 -0.23 8.99
N VAL A 80 -7.43 0.19 8.61
CA VAL A 80 -8.68 -0.10 9.32
C VAL A 80 -9.73 -0.66 8.37
N LEU A 81 -10.42 -1.73 8.78
CA LEU A 81 -11.43 -2.42 7.96
C LEU A 81 -12.86 -2.33 8.53
N ASN A 82 -13.03 -1.68 9.68
CA ASN A 82 -14.32 -1.47 10.33
C ASN A 82 -14.20 -0.42 11.45
N GLU A 83 -15.33 -0.04 12.02
CA GLU A 83 -15.43 0.94 13.11
C GLU A 83 -14.63 0.55 14.36
N ARG A 84 -14.52 -0.74 14.70
CA ARG A 84 -13.72 -1.20 15.85
C ARG A 84 -12.22 -1.03 15.59
N GLY A 85 -11.78 -1.28 14.36
CA GLY A 85 -10.42 -0.99 13.92
C GLY A 85 -10.13 0.50 13.98
N PHE A 86 -11.08 1.33 13.55
CA PHE A 86 -11.00 2.79 13.70
C PHE A 86 -10.91 3.21 15.17
N ASP A 87 -11.72 2.65 16.07
CA ASP A 87 -11.66 2.96 17.50
C ASP A 87 -10.26 2.70 18.08
N ARG A 88 -9.58 1.64 17.64
CA ARG A 88 -8.21 1.31 18.06
C ARG A 88 -7.18 2.26 17.44
N ALA A 89 -7.28 2.53 16.14
CA ALA A 89 -6.37 3.43 15.42
C ALA A 89 -6.45 4.88 15.95
N HIS A 90 -7.67 5.32 16.29
CA HIS A 90 -7.98 6.68 16.69
C HIS A 90 -7.50 7.05 18.11
N LEU A 91 -7.01 6.11 18.93
CA LEU A 91 -6.46 6.41 20.27
C LEU A 91 -5.11 7.18 20.23
N GLY A 92 -4.92 8.09 19.27
CA GLY A 92 -3.73 8.93 19.08
C GLY A 92 -2.53 8.18 18.52
N LEU A 93 -2.74 7.00 17.93
CA LEU A 93 -1.68 6.10 17.50
C LEU A 93 -1.31 6.24 16.02
N CYS A 94 -2.21 6.75 15.18
CA CYS A 94 -1.98 6.92 13.74
C CYS A 94 -2.04 8.38 13.32
N ASP A 95 -1.14 8.75 12.43
CA ASP A 95 -1.12 10.08 11.80
C ASP A 95 -2.10 10.12 10.61
N GLU A 96 -2.37 8.96 10.01
CA GLU A 96 -3.31 8.76 8.92
C GLU A 96 -3.94 7.36 9.03
N ILE A 97 -5.16 7.18 8.54
CA ILE A 97 -5.78 5.85 8.37
C ILE A 97 -5.94 5.49 6.89
N ASN A 98 -5.88 4.20 6.59
CA ASN A 98 -6.21 3.64 5.28
C ASN A 98 -7.44 2.74 5.42
N VAL A 99 -8.37 2.82 4.46
CA VAL A 99 -9.51 1.90 4.36
C VAL A 99 -9.46 1.18 3.02
N VAL A 100 -9.66 -0.14 3.00
CA VAL A 100 -9.63 -0.93 1.76
C VAL A 100 -11.03 -1.31 1.32
N VAL A 101 -11.42 -0.85 0.13
CA VAL A 101 -12.62 -1.27 -0.59
C VAL A 101 -12.21 -2.26 -1.68
N VAL A 102 -12.70 -3.50 -1.62
CA VAL A 102 -12.46 -4.48 -2.68
C VAL A 102 -13.51 -4.27 -3.78
N VAL A 103 -13.07 -4.00 -5.00
CA VAL A 103 -13.98 -3.62 -6.10
C VAL A 103 -14.88 -4.79 -6.54
N SER A 104 -14.43 -6.04 -6.40
CA SER A 104 -15.22 -7.23 -6.74
C SER A 104 -16.00 -7.75 -5.54
N ASP A 105 -17.32 -7.89 -5.66
CA ASP A 105 -18.18 -8.43 -4.58
C ASP A 105 -17.80 -9.86 -4.18
N GLU A 106 -17.38 -10.68 -5.15
CA GLU A 106 -16.98 -12.06 -4.88
C GLU A 106 -15.70 -12.10 -4.03
N PHE A 107 -14.73 -11.25 -4.35
CA PHE A 107 -13.52 -11.13 -3.55
C PHE A 107 -13.79 -10.45 -2.21
N SER A 108 -14.57 -9.36 -2.18
CA SER A 108 -14.95 -8.66 -0.96
C SER A 108 -15.62 -9.60 0.05
N THR A 109 -16.56 -10.44 -0.41
CA THR A 109 -17.27 -11.38 0.46
C THR A 109 -16.32 -12.43 1.04
N ARG A 110 -15.34 -12.91 0.29
CA ARG A 110 -14.34 -13.88 0.78
C ARG A 110 -13.30 -13.26 1.71
N ASN A 111 -12.88 -12.03 1.43
CA ASN A 111 -11.81 -11.35 2.16
C ASN A 111 -12.31 -10.62 3.42
N GLN A 112 -13.44 -9.91 3.31
CA GLN A 112 -13.97 -8.99 4.33
C GLN A 112 -15.35 -9.42 4.87
N ARG A 113 -15.95 -10.50 4.32
CA ARG A 113 -17.29 -11.00 4.70
C ARG A 113 -18.42 -9.99 4.49
N MET A 114 -18.26 -9.11 3.51
CA MET A 114 -19.25 -8.13 3.09
C MET A 114 -19.08 -7.82 1.59
N THR A 115 -20.12 -7.30 0.97
CA THR A 115 -20.12 -6.80 -0.40
C THR A 115 -19.37 -5.46 -0.51
N THR A 116 -19.10 -5.02 -1.74
CA THR A 116 -18.47 -3.72 -2.00
C THR A 116 -19.33 -2.58 -1.46
N ASP A 117 -20.64 -2.66 -1.66
CA ASP A 117 -21.59 -1.61 -1.23
C ASP A 117 -21.67 -1.52 0.29
N GLU A 118 -21.71 -2.65 0.99
CA GLU A 118 -21.66 -2.67 2.46
C GLU A 118 -20.33 -2.09 2.98
N MET A 119 -19.21 -2.37 2.32
CA MET A 119 -17.92 -1.76 2.69
C MET A 119 -17.90 -0.25 2.43
N LEU A 120 -18.57 0.22 1.38
CA LEU A 120 -18.70 1.66 1.12
C LEU A 120 -19.57 2.36 2.18
N ASP A 121 -20.60 1.71 2.70
CA ASP A 121 -21.37 2.24 3.83
C ASP A 121 -20.50 2.34 5.10
N VAL A 122 -19.59 1.38 5.32
CA VAL A 122 -18.57 1.45 6.38
C VAL A 122 -17.60 2.61 6.14
N VAL A 123 -17.17 2.85 4.90
CA VAL A 123 -16.32 4.00 4.54
C VAL A 123 -17.02 5.30 4.86
N ASP A 124 -18.31 5.46 4.55
CA ASP A 124 -19.08 6.67 4.85
C ASP A 124 -19.08 6.97 6.36
N VAL A 125 -19.26 5.94 7.19
CA VAL A 125 -19.20 6.08 8.65
C VAL A 125 -17.79 6.45 9.14
N ILE A 126 -16.76 5.73 8.67
CA ILE A 126 -15.37 6.00 9.07
C ILE A 126 -14.93 7.40 8.63
N ALA A 127 -15.30 7.84 7.42
CA ALA A 127 -14.99 9.16 6.89
C ALA A 127 -15.56 10.27 7.77
N ALA A 128 -16.84 10.16 8.13
CA ALA A 128 -17.50 11.13 9.01
C ALA A 128 -16.83 11.21 10.39
N ARG A 129 -16.43 10.05 10.94
CA ARG A 129 -15.74 9.97 12.23
C ARG A 129 -14.30 10.52 12.15
N ALA A 130 -13.55 10.20 11.11
CA ALA A 130 -12.19 10.68 10.86
C ALA A 130 -12.16 12.21 10.70
N ALA A 131 -13.14 12.77 9.97
CA ALA A 131 -13.31 14.20 9.82
C ALA A 131 -13.61 14.91 11.15
N LEU A 132 -14.47 14.33 12.00
CA LEU A 132 -14.82 14.89 13.31
C LEU A 132 -13.59 15.05 14.23
N VAL A 133 -12.63 14.15 14.10
CA VAL A 133 -11.44 14.08 14.97
C VAL A 133 -10.17 14.61 14.29
N GLY A 134 -10.27 15.03 13.03
CA GLY A 134 -9.15 15.61 12.27
C GLY A 134 -8.09 14.61 11.84
N THR A 135 -8.39 13.31 11.75
CA THR A 135 -7.45 12.30 11.24
C THR A 135 -7.62 12.14 9.73
N PRO A 136 -6.57 12.38 8.92
CA PRO A 136 -6.61 12.11 7.48
C PRO A 136 -6.97 10.65 7.17
N MET A 137 -7.77 10.45 6.13
CA MET A 137 -8.17 9.12 5.65
C MET A 137 -7.84 8.98 4.17
N SER A 138 -7.16 7.89 3.82
CA SER A 138 -7.03 7.42 2.43
C SER A 138 -7.88 6.17 2.20
N VAL A 139 -8.25 5.94 0.94
CA VAL A 139 -9.03 4.76 0.55
C VAL A 139 -8.35 4.01 -0.59
N THR A 140 -8.06 2.72 -0.38
CA THR A 140 -7.51 1.82 -1.40
C THR A 140 -8.62 1.04 -2.09
N LEU A 141 -8.66 1.11 -3.42
CA LEU A 141 -9.47 0.26 -4.29
C LEU A 141 -8.69 -1.01 -4.66
N SER A 142 -8.94 -2.08 -3.92
CA SER A 142 -8.34 -3.40 -4.14
C SER A 142 -9.03 -4.14 -5.29
N ALA A 143 -8.27 -4.99 -5.99
CA ALA A 143 -8.71 -5.70 -7.20
C ALA A 143 -9.21 -4.76 -8.30
N ALA A 144 -8.63 -3.56 -8.42
CA ALA A 144 -9.05 -2.56 -9.39
C ALA A 144 -8.78 -2.98 -10.85
N PHE A 145 -7.79 -3.85 -11.05
CA PHE A 145 -7.35 -4.31 -12.38
C PHE A 145 -7.81 -5.73 -12.73
N GLY A 146 -8.47 -6.41 -11.80
CA GLY A 146 -8.94 -7.77 -11.97
C GLY A 146 -9.14 -8.49 -10.65
N CYS A 147 -9.98 -9.50 -10.68
CA CYS A 147 -10.37 -10.32 -9.54
C CYS A 147 -9.86 -11.76 -9.71
N PRO A 148 -9.27 -12.37 -8.66
CA PRO A 148 -8.81 -13.76 -8.74
C PRO A 148 -9.95 -14.79 -8.86
N PHE A 149 -11.19 -14.36 -8.67
CA PHE A 149 -12.36 -15.25 -8.69
C PHE A 149 -13.29 -14.95 -9.88
N SER A 150 -13.69 -13.69 -10.04
CA SER A 150 -14.64 -13.27 -11.07
C SER A 150 -13.97 -12.85 -12.39
N GLY A 151 -12.63 -12.82 -12.46
CA GLY A 151 -11.88 -12.43 -13.65
C GLY A 151 -11.83 -10.91 -13.86
N GLU A 152 -12.12 -10.47 -15.07
CA GLU A 152 -12.05 -9.05 -15.46
C GLU A 152 -12.95 -8.17 -14.58
N VAL A 153 -12.44 -6.99 -14.22
CA VAL A 153 -13.18 -5.95 -13.50
C VAL A 153 -13.47 -4.81 -14.46
N ASP A 154 -14.74 -4.43 -14.56
CA ASP A 154 -15.15 -3.31 -15.42
C ASP A 154 -14.52 -1.98 -14.92
N PRO A 155 -13.71 -1.28 -15.74
CA PRO A 155 -13.16 0.02 -15.40
C PRO A 155 -14.24 1.05 -15.00
N GLY A 156 -15.45 0.94 -15.56
CA GLY A 156 -16.58 1.80 -15.21
C GLY A 156 -17.05 1.61 -13.77
N ARG A 157 -16.90 0.40 -13.21
CA ARG A 157 -17.19 0.13 -11.79
C ARG A 157 -16.17 0.81 -10.88
N VAL A 158 -14.89 0.72 -11.22
CA VAL A 158 -13.82 1.40 -10.46
C VAL A 158 -14.01 2.92 -10.50
N GLU A 159 -14.33 3.46 -11.67
CA GLU A 159 -14.65 4.89 -11.89
C GLU A 159 -15.81 5.35 -11.00
N ALA A 160 -16.92 4.59 -10.97
CA ALA A 160 -18.08 4.90 -10.13
C ALA A 160 -17.75 4.88 -8.63
N ILE A 161 -16.99 3.88 -8.18
CA ILE A 161 -16.57 3.77 -6.78
C ILE A 161 -15.63 4.93 -6.41
N ALA A 162 -14.66 5.26 -7.26
CA ALA A 162 -13.76 6.39 -7.07
C ALA A 162 -14.53 7.71 -6.98
N GLY A 163 -15.55 7.92 -7.82
CA GLY A 163 -16.42 9.10 -7.75
C GLY A 163 -17.22 9.20 -6.44
N ARG A 164 -17.80 8.07 -5.96
CA ARG A 164 -18.48 8.03 -4.65
C ARG A 164 -17.53 8.40 -3.52
N ILE A 165 -16.35 7.79 -3.49
CA ILE A 165 -15.32 8.04 -2.46
C ILE A 165 -14.80 9.48 -2.57
N GLY A 166 -14.63 10.01 -3.77
CA GLY A 166 -14.18 11.38 -4.02
C GLY A 166 -15.09 12.43 -3.37
N ALA A 167 -16.40 12.16 -3.31
CA ALA A 167 -17.37 13.04 -2.63
C ALA A 167 -17.16 13.13 -1.10
N LEU A 168 -16.42 12.19 -0.50
CA LEU A 168 -16.03 12.20 0.91
C LEU A 168 -14.76 13.01 1.18
N ALA A 169 -14.11 13.51 0.11
CA ALA A 169 -12.85 14.25 0.17
C ALA A 169 -11.75 13.56 1.00
N PRO A 170 -11.40 12.28 0.73
CA PRO A 170 -10.29 11.62 1.39
C PRO A 170 -8.96 12.31 1.02
N ALA A 171 -7.93 12.07 1.81
CA ALA A 171 -6.58 12.53 1.54
C ALA A 171 -6.06 11.99 0.19
N GLN A 172 -6.25 10.69 -0.07
CA GLN A 172 -5.92 10.04 -1.34
C GLN A 172 -6.84 8.88 -1.67
N ILE A 173 -6.94 8.56 -2.96
CA ILE A 173 -7.50 7.30 -3.46
C ILE A 173 -6.37 6.47 -4.08
N ALA A 174 -6.20 5.23 -3.63
CA ALA A 174 -5.20 4.32 -4.18
C ALA A 174 -5.83 3.30 -5.13
N LEU A 175 -5.25 3.12 -6.32
CA LEU A 175 -5.63 2.06 -7.25
C LEU A 175 -4.69 0.86 -7.07
N ALA A 176 -5.21 -0.27 -6.62
CA ALA A 176 -4.39 -1.45 -6.29
C ALA A 176 -4.59 -2.62 -7.26
N ASP A 177 -3.48 -3.06 -7.86
CA ASP A 177 -3.36 -4.32 -8.59
C ASP A 177 -2.96 -5.47 -7.65
N THR A 178 -3.93 -5.87 -6.82
CA THR A 178 -3.75 -6.80 -5.70
C THR A 178 -3.24 -8.18 -6.10
N ILE A 179 -3.43 -8.57 -7.36
CA ILE A 179 -3.04 -9.90 -7.86
C ILE A 179 -2.02 -9.83 -9.00
N GLY A 180 -1.49 -8.63 -9.29
CA GLY A 180 -0.48 -8.40 -10.32
C GLY A 180 -0.95 -8.89 -11.70
N VAL A 181 -2.14 -8.47 -12.13
CA VAL A 181 -2.71 -8.79 -13.46
C VAL A 181 -2.73 -7.60 -14.40
N GLY A 182 -2.63 -6.38 -13.86
CA GLY A 182 -2.71 -5.15 -14.62
C GLY A 182 -1.55 -5.01 -15.60
N VAL A 183 -1.80 -4.28 -16.69
CA VAL A 183 -0.80 -3.88 -17.68
C VAL A 183 -0.79 -2.36 -17.89
N PRO A 184 0.31 -1.77 -18.42
CA PRO A 184 0.49 -0.31 -18.47
C PRO A 184 -0.65 0.45 -19.16
N ALA A 185 -1.22 -0.13 -20.23
CA ALA A 185 -2.34 0.47 -20.95
C ALA A 185 -3.62 0.56 -20.09
N GLN A 186 -3.90 -0.45 -19.26
CA GLN A 186 -5.03 -0.44 -18.33
C GLN A 186 -4.78 0.55 -17.19
N VAL A 187 -3.55 0.64 -16.69
CA VAL A 187 -3.16 1.63 -15.66
C VAL A 187 -3.44 3.04 -16.15
N THR A 188 -3.00 3.38 -17.36
CA THR A 188 -3.22 4.70 -17.95
C THR A 188 -4.71 5.02 -18.06
N ASP A 189 -5.51 4.11 -18.64
CA ASP A 189 -6.97 4.31 -18.79
C ASP A 189 -7.67 4.46 -17.43
N LEU A 190 -7.33 3.63 -16.45
CA LEU A 190 -7.99 3.63 -15.14
C LEU A 190 -7.64 4.88 -14.32
N VAL A 191 -6.38 5.30 -14.33
CA VAL A 191 -5.95 6.56 -13.70
C VAL A 191 -6.72 7.73 -14.31
N ASP A 192 -6.79 7.81 -15.65
CA ASP A 192 -7.51 8.89 -16.34
C ASP A 192 -9.00 8.95 -15.98
N ARG A 193 -9.66 7.79 -15.87
CA ARG A 193 -11.06 7.68 -15.42
C ARG A 193 -11.23 8.19 -14.00
N CYS A 194 -10.44 7.67 -13.07
CA CYS A 194 -10.54 8.02 -11.65
C CYS A 194 -10.22 9.51 -11.41
N ARG A 195 -9.28 10.10 -12.16
CA ARG A 195 -9.01 11.55 -12.12
C ARG A 195 -10.22 12.38 -12.55
N ARG A 196 -11.00 11.92 -13.53
CA ARG A 196 -12.23 12.63 -13.94
C ARG A 196 -13.36 12.45 -12.94
N ALA A 197 -13.45 11.28 -12.32
CA ALA A 197 -14.50 10.97 -11.35
C ALA A 197 -14.27 11.66 -9.99
N ALA A 198 -13.01 11.86 -9.59
CA ALA A 198 -12.62 12.51 -8.34
C ALA A 198 -11.52 13.57 -8.58
N PRO A 199 -11.84 14.70 -9.26
CA PRO A 199 -10.85 15.66 -9.74
C PRO A 199 -10.06 16.39 -8.66
N ASP A 200 -10.61 16.48 -7.45
CA ASP A 200 -10.02 17.19 -6.32
C ASP A 200 -9.21 16.26 -5.38
N VAL A 201 -9.12 14.96 -5.69
CA VAL A 201 -8.44 13.97 -4.85
C VAL A 201 -7.17 13.47 -5.53
N ALA A 202 -6.06 13.52 -4.80
CA ALA A 202 -4.80 12.97 -5.27
C ALA A 202 -4.87 11.43 -5.40
N LEU A 203 -4.33 10.91 -6.50
CA LEU A 203 -4.27 9.47 -6.73
C LEU A 203 -2.93 8.89 -6.29
N ARG A 204 -3.03 7.70 -5.70
CA ARG A 204 -1.94 6.79 -5.32
C ARG A 204 -2.07 5.50 -6.13
N ALA A 205 -0.98 4.78 -6.35
CA ALA A 205 -1.05 3.48 -7.02
C ALA A 205 -0.24 2.41 -6.28
N HIS A 206 -0.75 1.19 -6.29
CA HIS A 206 -0.20 0.05 -5.59
C HIS A 206 -0.15 -1.15 -6.54
N PHE A 207 1.04 -1.70 -6.77
CA PHE A 207 1.21 -2.77 -7.74
C PHE A 207 1.94 -3.97 -7.14
N HIS A 208 1.36 -5.14 -7.34
CA HIS A 208 2.10 -6.39 -7.19
C HIS A 208 2.83 -6.74 -8.48
N ASN A 209 3.95 -7.45 -8.36
CA ASN A 209 4.77 -7.85 -9.50
C ASN A 209 4.54 -9.31 -9.96
N THR A 210 3.37 -9.88 -9.62
CA THR A 210 3.00 -11.29 -9.87
C THR A 210 3.24 -11.77 -11.30
N ARG A 211 2.97 -10.92 -12.29
CA ARG A 211 3.16 -11.22 -13.73
C ARG A 211 4.25 -10.36 -14.37
N ASN A 212 5.17 -9.86 -13.57
CA ASN A 212 6.31 -9.07 -14.02
C ASN A 212 5.94 -7.77 -14.76
N THR A 213 4.80 -7.17 -14.41
CA THR A 213 4.32 -5.89 -14.97
C THR A 213 4.35 -4.75 -13.96
N GLY A 214 4.61 -5.02 -12.68
CA GLY A 214 4.42 -4.06 -11.58
C GLY A 214 5.24 -2.78 -11.73
N TYR A 215 6.52 -2.87 -12.11
CA TYR A 215 7.36 -1.68 -12.31
C TYR A 215 6.97 -0.88 -13.56
N ALA A 216 6.56 -1.56 -14.64
CA ALA A 216 6.06 -0.89 -15.84
C ALA A 216 4.72 -0.18 -15.57
N ASN A 217 3.86 -0.81 -14.76
CA ASN A 217 2.61 -0.24 -14.28
C ASN A 217 2.86 0.99 -13.39
N ALA A 218 3.84 0.93 -12.49
CA ALA A 218 4.25 2.06 -11.66
C ALA A 218 4.69 3.26 -12.51
N PHE A 219 5.52 3.03 -13.53
CA PHE A 219 5.96 4.10 -14.43
C PHE A 219 4.78 4.69 -15.23
N ALA A 220 3.89 3.83 -15.77
CA ALA A 220 2.70 4.28 -16.49
C ALA A 220 1.73 5.09 -15.59
N ALA A 221 1.62 4.73 -14.31
CA ALA A 221 0.83 5.48 -13.34
C ALA A 221 1.38 6.90 -13.15
N ILE A 222 2.71 7.04 -13.04
CA ILE A 222 3.38 8.34 -12.97
C ILE A 222 3.12 9.15 -14.24
N GLU A 223 3.22 8.54 -15.43
CA GLU A 223 2.93 9.20 -16.70
C GLU A 223 1.49 9.72 -16.79
N ALA A 224 0.53 8.96 -16.22
CA ALA A 224 -0.87 9.35 -16.07
C ALA A 224 -1.12 10.35 -14.90
N GLY A 225 -0.07 10.69 -14.17
CA GLY A 225 -0.04 11.74 -13.15
C GLY A 225 -0.49 11.32 -11.75
N VAL A 226 -0.28 10.05 -11.39
CA VAL A 226 -0.21 9.61 -9.99
C VAL A 226 0.99 10.28 -9.30
N VAL A 227 0.83 10.64 -8.03
CA VAL A 227 1.84 11.40 -7.26
C VAL A 227 2.47 10.60 -6.10
N THR A 228 1.88 9.46 -5.74
CA THR A 228 2.37 8.56 -4.69
C THR A 228 2.32 7.11 -5.18
N LEU A 229 3.40 6.36 -4.96
CA LEU A 229 3.46 4.93 -5.25
C LEU A 229 3.65 4.13 -3.95
N ASP A 230 2.90 3.04 -3.82
CA ASP A 230 3.09 2.07 -2.74
C ASP A 230 4.14 1.03 -3.17
N SER A 231 5.09 0.73 -2.29
CA SER A 231 6.07 -0.34 -2.50
C SER A 231 6.46 -0.99 -1.18
N SER A 232 7.04 -2.19 -1.25
CA SER A 232 7.46 -2.96 -0.08
C SER A 232 8.96 -3.22 -0.16
N VAL A 233 9.72 -2.89 0.87
CA VAL A 233 11.17 -3.15 0.91
C VAL A 233 11.46 -4.65 0.74
N GLY A 234 12.40 -5.00 -0.15
CA GLY A 234 12.66 -6.39 -0.52
C GLY A 234 11.57 -7.01 -1.41
N GLY A 235 10.49 -6.30 -1.74
CA GLY A 235 9.37 -6.83 -2.53
C GLY A 235 8.55 -7.89 -1.80
N ILE A 236 8.61 -7.89 -0.45
CA ILE A 236 7.89 -8.87 0.38
C ILE A 236 6.39 -8.60 0.39
N GLY A 237 5.64 -9.60 0.85
CA GLY A 237 4.19 -9.61 0.85
C GLY A 237 3.62 -10.49 -0.27
N GLY A 238 2.31 -10.37 -0.49
CA GLY A 238 1.59 -11.23 -1.41
C GLY A 238 0.12 -11.34 -1.02
N CYS A 239 -0.67 -11.89 -1.92
CA CYS A 239 -2.09 -12.12 -1.66
C CYS A 239 -2.29 -13.54 -1.12
N PRO A 240 -2.95 -13.75 0.03
CA PRO A 240 -3.20 -15.10 0.54
C PRO A 240 -4.09 -15.93 -0.39
N PHE A 241 -4.80 -15.29 -1.32
CA PHE A 241 -5.62 -15.92 -2.35
C PHE A 241 -4.86 -16.22 -3.65
N ALA A 242 -3.58 -15.87 -3.72
CA ALA A 242 -2.68 -16.20 -4.82
C ALA A 242 -1.36 -16.74 -4.24
N PRO A 243 -1.34 -18.01 -3.74
CA PRO A 243 -0.25 -18.53 -2.91
C PRO A 243 1.12 -18.60 -3.61
N ASP A 244 1.16 -18.66 -4.95
CA ASP A 244 2.39 -18.66 -5.74
C ASP A 244 2.71 -17.29 -6.37
N ALA A 245 1.92 -16.26 -6.06
CA ALA A 245 2.12 -14.93 -6.61
C ALA A 245 3.28 -14.21 -5.93
N THR A 246 4.18 -13.59 -6.72
CA THR A 246 5.09 -12.60 -6.16
C THR A 246 4.28 -11.42 -5.60
N GLY A 247 4.76 -10.83 -4.51
CA GLY A 247 4.09 -9.77 -3.78
C GLY A 247 4.23 -8.40 -4.41
N ASN A 248 4.41 -7.41 -3.55
CA ASN A 248 4.61 -6.02 -3.90
C ASN A 248 5.83 -5.81 -4.82
N ILE A 249 5.82 -4.71 -5.59
CA ILE A 249 7.07 -4.20 -6.17
C ILE A 249 8.06 -3.84 -5.06
N ALA A 250 9.33 -4.17 -5.26
CA ALA A 250 10.38 -3.92 -4.28
C ALA A 250 10.75 -2.43 -4.25
N THR A 251 10.80 -1.83 -3.07
CA THR A 251 11.09 -0.39 -2.91
C THR A 251 12.45 -0.02 -3.48
N GLU A 252 13.49 -0.82 -3.21
CA GLU A 252 14.83 -0.58 -3.76
C GLU A 252 14.86 -0.67 -5.29
N ASP A 253 14.19 -1.66 -5.88
CA ASP A 253 14.13 -1.85 -7.34
C ASP A 253 13.36 -0.68 -8.00
N LEU A 254 12.28 -0.21 -7.36
CA LEU A 254 11.49 0.94 -7.79
C LEU A 254 12.34 2.22 -7.75
N VAL A 255 13.00 2.50 -6.63
CA VAL A 255 13.84 3.69 -6.45
C VAL A 255 14.96 3.71 -7.49
N TYR A 256 15.65 2.58 -7.72
CA TYR A 256 16.65 2.50 -8.77
C TYR A 256 16.09 2.83 -10.16
N MET A 257 14.93 2.28 -10.53
CA MET A 257 14.29 2.60 -11.82
C MET A 257 13.99 4.10 -11.93
N LEU A 258 13.46 4.71 -10.87
CA LEU A 258 13.07 6.12 -10.85
C LEU A 258 14.29 7.05 -10.89
N GLU A 259 15.31 6.81 -10.07
CA GLU A 259 16.57 7.59 -10.06
C GLU A 259 17.24 7.55 -11.44
N ARG A 260 17.32 6.37 -12.04
CA ARG A 260 17.90 6.19 -13.39
C ARG A 260 17.04 6.81 -14.50
N SER A 261 15.78 7.09 -14.21
CA SER A 261 14.86 7.81 -15.09
C SER A 261 14.83 9.32 -14.82
N GLY A 262 15.63 9.81 -13.86
CA GLY A 262 15.69 11.23 -13.48
C GLY A 262 14.53 11.71 -12.63
N ILE A 263 13.84 10.81 -11.93
CA ILE A 263 12.74 11.11 -11.01
C ILE A 263 13.25 10.92 -9.59
N ASP A 264 13.22 11.99 -8.80
CA ASP A 264 13.67 11.97 -7.41
C ASP A 264 12.63 11.32 -6.48
N THR A 265 13.10 10.60 -5.47
CA THR A 265 12.26 10.07 -4.38
C THR A 265 12.67 10.59 -3.02
N GLY A 266 13.87 11.19 -2.90
CA GLY A 266 14.49 11.56 -1.64
C GLY A 266 14.94 10.37 -0.77
N LEU A 267 14.89 9.13 -1.29
CA LEU A 267 15.27 7.93 -0.56
C LEU A 267 16.73 7.56 -0.81
N ASP A 268 17.40 7.03 0.23
CA ASP A 268 18.76 6.50 0.11
C ASP A 268 18.72 5.04 -0.38
N LEU A 269 19.02 4.84 -1.66
CA LEU A 269 19.04 3.51 -2.26
C LEU A 269 20.02 2.53 -1.59
N ASP A 270 21.16 2.98 -1.04
CA ASP A 270 22.10 2.08 -0.36
C ASP A 270 21.55 1.59 0.98
N GLU A 271 20.88 2.47 1.74
CA GLU A 271 20.19 2.08 2.97
C GLU A 271 18.99 1.18 2.70
N LEU A 272 18.24 1.42 1.61
CA LEU A 272 17.14 0.53 1.19
C LEU A 272 17.65 -0.87 0.85
N ILE A 273 18.77 -0.99 0.11
CA ILE A 273 19.39 -2.29 -0.19
C ILE A 273 19.80 -3.02 1.10
N ARG A 274 20.42 -2.32 2.05
CA ARG A 274 20.77 -2.89 3.37
C ARG A 274 19.54 -3.30 4.16
N THR A 275 18.47 -2.52 4.08
CA THR A 275 17.20 -2.82 4.76
C THR A 275 16.52 -4.04 4.15
N ALA A 276 16.54 -4.18 2.82
CA ALA A 276 16.03 -5.38 2.13
C ALA A 276 16.82 -6.64 2.50
N GLN A 277 18.14 -6.54 2.68
CA GLN A 277 18.98 -7.64 3.18
C GLN A 277 18.59 -8.02 4.62
N PHE A 278 18.43 -7.05 5.51
CA PHE A 278 17.93 -7.27 6.87
C PHE A 278 16.56 -7.95 6.88
N VAL A 279 15.64 -7.55 5.99
CA VAL A 279 14.34 -8.23 5.83
C VAL A 279 14.52 -9.70 5.46
N GLY A 280 15.43 -10.02 4.53
CA GLY A 280 15.74 -11.40 4.19
C GLY A 280 16.31 -12.21 5.37
N GLU A 281 17.15 -11.58 6.19
CA GLU A 281 17.70 -12.20 7.40
C GLU A 281 16.61 -12.53 8.43
N ILE A 282 15.70 -11.60 8.74
CA ILE A 282 14.64 -11.83 9.73
C ILE A 282 13.58 -12.82 9.25
N LEU A 283 13.36 -12.91 7.93
CA LEU A 283 12.44 -13.89 7.33
C LEU A 283 13.11 -15.24 7.07
N GLY A 284 14.45 -15.31 7.16
CA GLY A 284 15.22 -16.51 6.85
C GLY A 284 15.08 -16.96 5.39
N SER A 285 14.79 -16.04 4.48
CA SER A 285 14.53 -16.32 3.07
C SER A 285 15.14 -15.24 2.17
N THR A 286 15.32 -15.58 0.88
CA THR A 286 15.73 -14.57 -0.10
C THR A 286 14.52 -13.73 -0.49
N VAL A 287 14.62 -12.42 -0.31
CA VAL A 287 13.55 -11.50 -0.69
C VAL A 287 13.41 -11.40 -2.22
N PRO A 288 12.20 -11.14 -2.76
CA PRO A 288 11.97 -11.03 -4.20
C PRO A 288 12.77 -9.92 -4.92
N GLY A 289 13.01 -8.80 -4.23
CA GLY A 289 13.73 -7.63 -4.75
C GLY A 289 15.14 -7.97 -5.23
N ASN A 290 15.51 -7.46 -6.40
CA ASN A 290 16.74 -7.89 -7.06
C ASN A 290 17.98 -7.13 -6.59
N LEU A 291 17.84 -5.86 -6.23
CA LEU A 291 18.99 -5.04 -5.84
C LEU A 291 19.59 -5.45 -4.49
N SER A 292 18.81 -6.07 -3.61
CA SER A 292 19.34 -6.71 -2.39
C SER A 292 20.49 -7.69 -2.67
N ARG A 293 20.52 -8.29 -3.89
CA ARG A 293 21.54 -9.23 -4.37
C ARG A 293 22.50 -8.61 -5.38
N ALA A 294 21.99 -7.80 -6.30
CA ALA A 294 22.77 -7.24 -7.39
C ALA A 294 23.60 -6.02 -6.98
N GLY A 295 23.16 -5.28 -5.96
CA GLY A 295 23.71 -3.97 -5.62
C GLY A 295 23.45 -2.91 -6.70
N ARG A 296 24.05 -1.73 -6.53
CA ARG A 296 23.95 -0.63 -7.51
C ARG A 296 24.69 -0.95 -8.81
N PHE A 297 24.25 -0.31 -9.89
CA PHE A 297 25.00 -0.23 -11.14
C PHE A 297 26.10 0.86 -11.01
N PRO A 298 27.36 0.56 -11.42
CA PRO A 298 28.49 1.48 -11.29
C PRO A 298 28.44 2.71 -12.21
#